data_AF-A0A8T5FVR9-F1
#
_entry.id   AF-A0A8T5FVR9-F1
#
_cell.length_a   1.000
_cell.length_b   1.000
_cell.length_c   1.000
_cell.angle_alpha   90.00
_cell.angle_beta   90.00
_cell.angle_gamma   90.00
#
_symmetry.space_group_name_H-M   'P 1'
#
loop_
_entity.id
_entity.type
_entity.pdbx_description
1 polymer ?
#
loop_
_entity_poly.entity_id
_entity_poly.type
_entity_poly.pdbx_seq_one_letter_code
_entity_poly.pdbx_strand_id
1 'polypeptide(L)'
;MGYTLIAPVGDNLKALFFGLKEFPTERVFLITPKSRNKDAHSLKKKLEYLTIETKIISISENIMEETFKVFAKICSTYDSDNILVNVASGDKYSTCAALSASYANGLKAFGIMNNKVMLMPIMKLSYYNELSENKLKLLKYLENEDYVSLQQLSKLSKLSISLLSYHINGNYKYKGLIDFRLVETKEESKNLYVKLSDMGRLLLKGYINRTCELKK
;
A
#
# COMPACT_ATOMS: atom_id res chain seq x y z
N MET A 1 5.95 24.79 4.68
CA MET A 1 5.11 23.65 4.28
C MET A 1 5.55 22.46 5.11
N GLY A 2 4.68 21.98 5.98
CA GLY A 2 4.91 20.81 6.82
C GLY A 2 4.38 19.54 6.16
N TYR A 3 4.79 18.40 6.73
CA TYR A 3 4.42 17.09 6.26
C TYR A 3 2.99 16.73 6.67
N THR A 4 2.36 15.90 5.84
CA THR A 4 1.22 15.07 6.24
C THR A 4 1.77 13.74 6.76
N LEU A 5 1.58 13.48 8.05
CA LEU A 5 2.08 12.28 8.68
C LEU A 5 1.01 11.19 8.74
N ILE A 6 1.37 9.95 8.40
CA ILE A 6 0.55 8.76 8.65
C ILE A 6 1.17 8.00 9.82
N ALA A 7 0.39 7.70 10.85
CA ALA A 7 0.88 7.01 12.04
C ALA A 7 -0.12 5.92 12.51
N PRO A 8 0.27 4.63 12.53
CA PRO A 8 -0.52 3.59 13.16
C PRO A 8 -0.52 3.78 14.69
N VAL A 9 -1.67 3.54 15.32
CA VAL A 9 -1.85 3.60 16.78
C VAL A 9 -1.62 2.22 17.36
N GLY A 10 -0.58 2.07 18.18
CA GLY A 10 -0.25 0.82 18.84
C GLY A 10 0.48 1.03 20.16
N ASP A 11 1.54 0.26 20.40
CA ASP A 11 2.12 0.14 21.74
C ASP A 11 3.09 1.27 22.10
N ASN A 12 3.68 1.95 21.10
CA ASN A 12 4.72 2.97 21.33
C ASN A 12 4.29 4.35 20.84
N LEU A 13 3.20 4.89 21.40
CA LEU A 13 2.66 6.20 20.98
C LEU A 13 3.63 7.37 21.18
N LYS A 14 4.63 7.23 22.07
CA LYS A 14 5.70 8.23 22.26
C LYS A 14 6.55 8.41 21.00
N ALA A 15 6.68 7.36 20.18
CA ALA A 15 7.40 7.39 18.91
C ALA A 15 6.89 8.48 17.96
N LEU A 16 5.59 8.79 18.01
CA LEU A 16 5.01 9.87 17.23
C LEU A 16 5.69 11.21 17.53
N PHE A 17 5.83 11.55 18.80
CA PHE A 17 6.35 12.84 19.23
C PHE A 17 7.84 13.03 18.94
N PHE A 18 8.63 11.95 18.88
CA PHE A 18 10.01 12.05 18.39
C PHE A 18 10.04 12.49 16.92
N GLY A 19 9.17 11.93 16.09
CA GLY A 19 9.02 12.36 14.69
C GLY A 19 8.57 13.81 14.56
N LEU A 20 7.60 14.25 15.36
CA LEU A 20 7.07 15.63 15.32
C LEU A 20 8.12 16.69 15.71
N LYS A 21 9.14 16.32 16.48
CA LYS A 21 10.25 17.24 16.83
C LYS A 21 11.21 17.45 15.66
N GLU A 22 11.41 16.43 14.82
CA GLU A 22 12.34 16.46 13.69
C GLU A 22 11.68 16.93 12.41
N PHE A 23 10.38 16.65 12.23
CA PHE A 23 9.65 16.93 11.01
C PHE A 23 8.50 17.90 11.28
N PRO A 24 8.55 19.13 10.72
CA PRO A 24 7.42 20.06 10.77
C PRO A 24 6.19 19.37 10.19
N THR A 25 5.12 19.24 10.98
CA THR A 25 3.94 18.44 10.64
C THR A 25 2.70 19.30 10.73
N GLU A 26 1.93 19.38 9.64
CA GLU A 26 0.67 20.13 9.58
C GLU A 26 -0.52 19.23 9.90
N ARG A 27 -0.46 17.96 9.49
CA ARG A 27 -1.55 17.00 9.62
C ARG A 27 -1.06 15.63 10.06
N VAL A 28 -1.85 14.93 10.87
CA VAL A 28 -1.63 13.53 11.24
C VAL A 28 -2.88 12.69 10.95
N PHE A 29 -2.70 11.62 10.17
CA PHE A 29 -3.67 10.54 10.03
C PHE A 29 -3.32 9.42 11.02
N LEU A 30 -4.14 9.26 12.06
CA LEU A 30 -4.03 8.17 13.02
C LEU A 30 -4.81 6.96 12.52
N ILE A 31 -4.09 5.91 12.10
CA ILE A 31 -4.70 4.65 11.67
C ILE A 31 -4.82 3.75 12.89
N THR A 32 -6.04 3.36 13.26
CA THR A 32 -6.26 2.62 14.52
C THR A 32 -7.22 1.46 14.33
N PRO A 33 -6.93 0.27 14.89
CA PRO A 33 -7.97 -0.74 15.05
C PRO A 33 -9.03 -0.23 16.03
N LYS A 34 -10.26 -0.73 15.92
CA LYS A 34 -11.39 -0.32 16.79
C LYS A 34 -11.08 -0.51 18.28
N SER A 35 -10.34 -1.56 18.64
CA SER A 35 -9.92 -1.87 20.01
C SER A 35 -9.06 -0.77 20.64
N ARG A 36 -8.34 0.03 19.84
CA ARG A 36 -7.45 1.11 20.30
C ARG A 36 -8.01 2.52 20.08
N ASN A 37 -9.31 2.64 19.81
CA ASN A 37 -9.94 3.95 19.61
C ASN A 37 -9.72 4.91 20.78
N LYS A 38 -9.72 4.42 22.03
CA LYS A 38 -9.45 5.26 23.21
C LYS A 38 -8.06 5.90 23.15
N ASP A 39 -7.05 5.13 22.76
CA ASP A 39 -5.67 5.60 22.60
C ASP A 39 -5.57 6.62 21.47
N ALA A 40 -6.22 6.36 20.33
CA ALA A 40 -6.25 7.27 19.19
C ALA A 40 -6.88 8.63 19.56
N HIS A 41 -7.98 8.64 20.33
CA HIS A 41 -8.62 9.87 20.79
C HIS A 41 -7.76 10.62 21.82
N SER A 42 -7.10 9.90 22.73
CA SER A 42 -6.14 10.49 23.67
C SER A 42 -4.97 11.15 22.94
N LEU A 43 -4.44 10.49 21.91
CA LEU A 43 -3.37 11.01 21.07
C LEU A 43 -3.81 12.21 20.26
N LYS A 44 -5.01 12.16 19.66
CA LYS A 44 -5.62 13.29 18.93
C LYS A 44 -5.70 14.54 19.80
N LYS A 45 -6.20 14.44 21.04
CA LYS A 45 -6.23 15.58 21.97
C LYS A 45 -4.86 16.21 22.16
N LYS A 46 -3.82 15.39 22.37
CA LYS A 46 -2.43 15.86 22.53
C LYS A 46 -1.91 16.58 21.28
N LEU A 47 -2.25 16.10 20.10
CA LEU A 47 -1.87 16.72 18.82
C LEU A 47 -2.61 18.03 18.56
N GLU A 48 -3.88 18.11 18.95
CA GLU A 48 -4.69 19.34 18.86
C GLU A 48 -4.13 20.45 19.76
N TYR A 49 -3.63 20.14 20.96
CA TYR A 49 -2.89 21.11 21.79
C TYR A 49 -1.63 21.65 21.10
N LEU A 50 -1.05 20.88 20.19
CA LEU A 50 0.10 21.28 19.37
C LEU A 50 -0.34 21.95 18.05
N THR A 51 -1.63 22.26 17.88
CA THR A 51 -2.23 22.86 16.68
C THR A 51 -2.08 22.02 15.40
N ILE A 52 -1.90 20.71 15.54
CA ILE A 52 -1.76 19.78 14.41
C ILE A 52 -3.13 19.21 14.03
N GLU A 53 -3.53 19.36 12.76
CA GLU A 53 -4.78 18.80 12.26
C GLU A 53 -4.75 17.28 12.36
N THR A 54 -5.68 16.67 13.08
CA THR A 54 -5.65 15.22 13.33
C THR A 54 -6.94 14.53 12.92
N LYS A 55 -6.82 13.53 12.04
CA LYS A 55 -7.92 12.65 11.62
C LYS A 55 -7.66 11.23 12.09
N ILE A 56 -8.64 10.65 12.78
CA ILE A 56 -8.62 9.23 13.15
C ILE A 56 -9.32 8.45 12.04
N ILE A 57 -8.65 7.41 11.55
CA ILE A 57 -9.18 6.45 10.58
C ILE A 57 -9.22 5.10 11.28
N SER A 58 -10.43 4.68 11.67
CA SER A 58 -10.63 3.37 12.27
C SER A 58 -10.63 2.29 11.17
N ILE A 59 -9.81 1.27 11.36
CA ILE A 59 -9.74 0.09 10.48
C ILE A 59 -10.37 -1.13 11.15
N SER A 60 -10.84 -2.08 10.33
CA SER A 60 -11.41 -3.35 10.79
C SER A 60 -10.32 -4.36 11.17
N GLU A 61 -10.67 -5.62 11.38
CA GLU A 61 -9.75 -6.66 11.86
C GLU A 61 -8.66 -7.03 10.84
N ASN A 62 -8.92 -6.91 9.53
CA ASN A 62 -7.89 -7.15 8.52
C ASN A 62 -6.97 -5.93 8.38
N ILE A 63 -6.06 -5.78 9.35
CA ILE A 63 -5.13 -4.65 9.45
C ILE A 63 -4.36 -4.44 8.14
N MET A 64 -3.97 -5.53 7.47
CA MET A 64 -3.09 -5.46 6.31
C MET A 64 -3.80 -4.84 5.11
N GLU A 65 -4.97 -5.39 4.72
CA GLU A 65 -5.75 -4.88 3.60
C GLU A 65 -6.29 -3.47 3.84
N GLU A 66 -6.80 -3.21 5.04
CA GLU A 66 -7.37 -1.90 5.36
C GLU A 66 -6.29 -0.82 5.38
N THR A 67 -5.09 -1.12 5.87
CA THR A 67 -3.96 -0.18 5.80
C THR A 67 -3.62 0.15 4.35
N PHE A 68 -3.57 -0.84 3.45
CA PHE A 68 -3.32 -0.61 2.02
C PHE A 68 -4.40 0.30 1.39
N LYS A 69 -5.68 0.04 1.66
CA LYS A 69 -6.80 0.89 1.19
C LYS A 69 -6.69 2.32 1.71
N VAL A 70 -6.37 2.49 2.99
CA VAL A 70 -6.25 3.81 3.62
C VAL A 70 -5.07 4.58 3.02
N PHE A 71 -3.91 3.95 2.87
CA PHE A 71 -2.74 4.58 2.26
C PHE A 71 -3.04 5.02 0.83
N ALA A 72 -3.67 4.16 0.04
CA ALA A 72 -4.06 4.48 -1.33
C ALA A 72 -4.95 5.72 -1.39
N LYS A 73 -5.95 5.79 -0.50
CA LYS A 73 -6.88 6.93 -0.41
C LYS A 73 -6.19 8.22 0.02
N ILE A 74 -5.23 8.15 0.92
CA ILE A 74 -4.44 9.33 1.31
C ILE A 74 -3.56 9.77 0.13
N CYS A 75 -2.88 8.83 -0.53
CA CYS A 75 -1.99 9.13 -1.66
C CYS A 75 -2.73 9.59 -2.93
N SER A 76 -4.03 9.33 -3.06
CA SER A 76 -4.85 9.90 -4.14
C SER A 76 -5.20 11.38 -3.91
N THR A 77 -5.15 11.85 -2.66
CA THR A 77 -5.57 13.21 -2.29
C THR A 77 -4.39 14.12 -1.97
N TYR A 78 -3.30 13.57 -1.43
CA TYR A 78 -2.13 14.35 -0.99
C TYR A 78 -0.90 14.01 -1.83
N ASP A 79 -0.04 15.00 -2.02
CA ASP A 79 1.25 14.81 -2.68
C ASP A 79 2.14 13.87 -1.86
N SER A 80 2.51 12.73 -2.46
CA SER A 80 3.37 11.71 -1.86
C SER A 80 4.71 12.23 -1.37
N ASP A 81 5.28 13.28 -1.97
CA ASP A 81 6.56 13.85 -1.53
C ASP A 81 6.45 14.60 -0.19
N ASN A 82 5.24 15.02 0.16
CA ASN A 82 4.89 15.69 1.42
C ASN A 82 4.27 14.72 2.44
N ILE A 83 4.17 13.43 2.11
CA ILE A 83 3.72 12.39 3.04
C ILE A 83 4.94 11.75 3.71
N LEU A 84 4.85 11.59 5.02
CA LEU A 84 5.82 10.85 5.82
C LEU A 84 5.10 9.81 6.68
N VAL A 85 5.67 8.63 6.84
CA VAL A 85 5.03 7.54 7.59
C VAL A 85 5.82 7.21 8.85
N ASN A 86 5.17 7.30 10.00
CA ASN A 86 5.73 6.78 11.24
C ASN A 86 5.47 5.27 11.30
N VAL A 87 6.53 4.46 11.33
CA VAL A 87 6.43 2.99 11.47
C VAL A 87 6.90 2.51 12.85
N ALA A 88 6.99 3.39 13.83
CA ALA A 88 7.42 3.08 15.19
C ALA A 88 6.31 3.21 16.24
N SER A 89 5.18 3.86 15.91
CA SER A 89 4.08 4.07 16.86
C SER A 89 3.08 2.92 16.94
N GLY A 90 3.05 2.06 15.93
CA GLY A 90 2.14 0.92 15.83
C GLY A 90 2.59 -0.28 16.67
N ASP A 91 1.69 -1.25 16.83
CA ASP A 91 2.05 -2.58 17.31
C ASP A 91 2.74 -3.38 16.18
N LYS A 92 3.15 -4.62 16.47
CA LYS A 92 3.89 -5.46 15.51
C LYS A 92 3.21 -5.52 14.13
N TYR A 93 1.89 -5.75 14.10
CA TYR A 93 1.15 -5.91 12.84
C TYR A 93 0.87 -4.58 12.17
N SER A 94 0.48 -3.55 12.92
CA SER A 94 0.21 -2.22 12.36
C SER A 94 1.48 -1.55 11.82
N THR A 95 2.61 -1.76 12.48
CA THR A 95 3.94 -1.32 12.02
C THR A 95 4.33 -2.04 10.73
N CYS A 96 4.20 -3.37 10.70
CA CYS A 96 4.46 -4.16 9.49
C CYS A 96 3.57 -3.67 8.32
N ALA A 97 2.30 -3.43 8.61
CA ALA A 97 1.34 -2.99 7.62
C ALA A 97 1.67 -1.61 7.05
N ALA A 98 1.98 -0.64 7.91
CA ALA A 98 2.35 0.71 7.52
C ALA A 98 3.66 0.73 6.71
N LEU A 99 4.68 -0.03 7.13
CA LEU A 99 5.94 -0.12 6.39
C LEU A 99 5.74 -0.76 5.01
N SER A 100 4.99 -1.86 4.94
CA SER A 100 4.69 -2.55 3.67
C SER A 100 3.90 -1.65 2.72
N ALA A 101 2.89 -0.93 3.23
CA ALA A 101 2.13 0.03 2.44
C ALA A 101 2.99 1.23 1.99
N SER A 102 3.95 1.65 2.81
CA SER A 102 4.93 2.69 2.43
C SER A 102 5.79 2.24 1.26
N TYR A 103 6.32 1.01 1.29
CA TYR A 103 7.05 0.43 0.16
C TYR A 103 6.18 0.32 -1.09
N ALA A 104 4.95 -0.19 -0.96
CA ALA A 104 4.03 -0.32 -2.09
C ALA A 104 3.78 1.02 -2.78
N ASN A 105 3.67 2.11 -2.02
CA ASN A 105 3.39 3.46 -2.52
C ASN A 105 4.65 4.33 -2.73
N GLY A 106 5.86 3.83 -2.44
CA GLY A 106 7.11 4.59 -2.55
C GLY A 106 7.20 5.79 -1.59
N LEU A 107 6.53 5.71 -0.42
CA LEU A 107 6.48 6.79 0.56
C LEU A 107 7.72 6.78 1.47
N LYS A 108 8.17 7.97 1.89
CA LYS A 108 9.16 8.09 2.96
C LYS A 108 8.55 7.57 4.26
N ALA A 109 9.34 6.82 5.03
CA ALA A 109 8.97 6.38 6.36
C ALA A 109 10.13 6.55 7.33
N PHE A 110 9.82 6.61 8.62
CA PHE A 110 10.82 6.60 9.69
C PHE A 110 10.38 5.72 10.86
N GLY A 111 11.38 5.18 11.54
CA GLY A 111 11.23 4.53 12.84
C GLY A 111 12.02 5.30 13.91
N ILE A 112 12.06 4.73 15.11
CA ILE A 112 12.79 5.28 16.25
C ILE A 112 13.80 4.24 16.74
N MET A 113 15.06 4.63 16.86
CA MET A 113 16.12 3.82 17.46
C MET A 113 16.89 4.69 18.46
N ASN A 114 17.04 4.21 19.70
CA ASN A 114 17.71 4.94 20.78
C ASN A 114 17.18 6.37 20.97
N ASN A 115 15.85 6.53 20.95
CA ASN A 115 15.14 7.82 21.02
C ASN A 115 15.49 8.83 19.91
N LYS A 116 16.09 8.36 18.81
CA LYS A 116 16.37 9.16 17.61
C LYS A 116 15.56 8.66 16.43
N VAL A 117 15.17 9.60 15.56
CA VAL A 117 14.52 9.29 14.29
C VAL A 117 15.51 8.59 13.35
N MET A 118 15.06 7.52 12.73
CA MET A 118 15.79 6.79 11.68
C MET A 118 14.91 6.72 10.43
N LEU A 119 15.39 7.26 9.32
CA LEU A 119 14.72 7.10 8.03
C LEU A 119 14.83 5.65 7.53
N MET A 120 13.74 5.13 6.99
CA MET A 120 13.70 3.81 6.38
C MET A 120 14.24 3.86 4.94
N PRO A 121 14.95 2.82 4.48
CA PRO A 121 15.54 2.76 3.14
C PRO A 121 14.49 2.44 2.06
N ILE A 122 13.41 3.24 2.00
CA ILE A 122 12.35 3.08 1.03
C ILE A 122 12.72 3.86 -0.23
N MET A 123 12.84 3.17 -1.35
CA MET A 123 13.02 3.80 -2.64
C MET A 123 11.70 4.47 -3.08
N LYS A 124 11.78 5.58 -3.82
CA LYS A 124 10.62 6.21 -4.47
C LYS A 124 9.98 5.34 -5.57
N LEU A 125 10.47 4.11 -5.76
CA LEU A 125 9.91 3.12 -6.67
C LEU A 125 8.70 2.47 -6.00
N SER A 126 7.50 2.85 -6.45
CA SER A 126 6.25 2.21 -6.05
C SER A 126 5.99 0.97 -6.91
N TYR A 127 5.45 -0.09 -6.31
CA TYR A 127 4.92 -1.23 -7.06
C TYR A 127 3.94 -0.78 -8.15
N TYR A 128 3.15 0.25 -7.88
CA TYR A 128 2.17 0.79 -8.82
C TYR A 128 2.82 1.50 -10.02
N ASN A 129 4.04 2.02 -9.88
CA ASN A 129 4.77 2.65 -10.98
C ASN A 129 5.46 1.61 -11.89
N GLU A 130 5.88 0.47 -11.32
CA GLU A 130 6.52 -0.62 -12.07
C GLU A 130 5.53 -1.48 -12.87
N LEU A 131 4.25 -1.45 -12.49
CA LEU A 131 3.19 -2.20 -13.15
C LEU A 131 2.53 -1.36 -14.26
N SER A 132 2.80 -1.72 -15.52
CA SER A 132 2.09 -1.17 -16.68
C SER A 132 0.57 -1.35 -16.56
N GLU A 133 -0.21 -0.51 -17.25
CA GLU A 133 -1.68 -0.64 -17.27
C GLU A 133 -2.17 -2.02 -17.69
N ASN A 134 -1.52 -2.66 -18.66
CA ASN A 134 -1.89 -4.02 -19.10
C ASN A 134 -1.74 -5.03 -17.95
N LYS A 135 -0.61 -4.98 -17.23
CA LYS A 135 -0.38 -5.82 -16.03
C LYS A 135 -1.48 -5.60 -14.99
N LEU A 136 -1.85 -4.36 -14.71
CA LEU A 136 -2.92 -4.04 -13.75
C LEU A 136 -4.29 -4.54 -14.23
N LYS A 137 -4.62 -4.38 -15.52
CA LYS A 137 -5.85 -4.93 -16.11
C LYS A 137 -5.90 -6.46 -16.00
N LEU A 138 -4.79 -7.14 -16.26
CA LEU A 138 -4.69 -8.60 -16.10
C LEU A 138 -4.95 -9.03 -14.66
N LEU A 139 -4.33 -8.36 -13.67
CA LEU A 139 -4.59 -8.66 -12.26
C LEU A 139 -6.07 -8.50 -11.90
N LYS A 140 -6.75 -7.47 -12.43
CA LYS A 140 -8.20 -7.27 -12.22
C LYS A 140 -9.05 -8.37 -12.84
N TYR A 141 -8.71 -8.86 -14.03
CA TYR A 141 -9.41 -10.00 -14.63
C TYR A 141 -9.27 -11.28 -13.81
N LEU A 142 -8.24 -11.38 -12.97
CA LEU A 142 -7.99 -12.53 -12.09
C LEU A 142 -8.56 -12.35 -10.66
N GLU A 143 -9.15 -11.20 -10.31
CA GLU A 143 -9.47 -10.85 -8.91
C GLU A 143 -10.45 -11.82 -8.24
N ASN A 144 -11.33 -12.47 -9.00
CA ASN A 144 -12.35 -13.39 -8.48
C ASN A 144 -12.33 -14.77 -9.13
N GLU A 145 -11.32 -15.05 -9.94
CA GLU A 145 -11.17 -16.33 -10.61
C GLU A 145 -10.14 -17.17 -9.86
N ASP A 146 -10.28 -18.49 -9.95
CA ASP A 146 -9.21 -19.40 -9.57
C ASP A 146 -8.15 -19.42 -10.68
N TYR A 147 -7.75 -20.60 -11.15
CA TYR A 147 -6.83 -20.72 -12.27
C TYR A 147 -7.55 -20.48 -13.62
N VAL A 148 -7.10 -19.46 -14.35
CA VAL A 148 -7.62 -19.08 -15.68
C VAL A 148 -6.59 -19.45 -16.75
N SER A 149 -7.02 -20.11 -17.82
CA SER A 149 -6.14 -20.42 -18.95
C SER A 149 -5.75 -19.17 -19.74
N LEU A 150 -4.57 -19.18 -20.35
CA LEU A 150 -4.14 -18.09 -21.26
C LEU A 150 -5.15 -17.83 -22.39
N GLN A 151 -5.83 -18.86 -22.89
CA GLN A 151 -6.84 -18.72 -23.94
C GLN A 151 -8.08 -17.95 -23.45
N GLN A 152 -8.56 -18.24 -22.24
CA GLN A 152 -9.65 -17.49 -21.62
C GLN A 152 -9.23 -16.04 -21.35
N LEU A 153 -8.04 -15.85 -20.78
CA LEU A 153 -7.51 -14.52 -20.48
C LEU A 153 -7.29 -13.68 -21.76
N SER A 154 -6.91 -14.32 -22.88
CA SER A 154 -6.79 -13.69 -24.20
C SER A 154 -8.13 -13.15 -24.69
N LYS A 155 -9.22 -13.92 -24.52
CA LYS A 155 -10.57 -13.48 -24.87
C LYS A 155 -11.03 -12.29 -24.01
N LEU A 156 -10.78 -12.31 -22.71
CA LEU A 156 -11.19 -11.26 -21.78
C LEU A 156 -10.40 -9.95 -22.00
N SER A 157 -9.09 -10.06 -22.14
CA SER A 157 -8.18 -8.90 -22.26
C SER A 157 -8.02 -8.38 -23.69
N LYS A 158 -8.45 -9.15 -24.69
CA LYS A 158 -8.22 -8.91 -26.12
C LYS A 158 -6.73 -8.85 -26.51
N LEU A 159 -5.85 -9.42 -25.68
CA LEU A 159 -4.42 -9.54 -25.97
C LEU A 159 -4.09 -10.89 -26.60
N SER A 160 -3.05 -10.94 -27.44
CA SER A 160 -2.55 -12.21 -27.98
C SER A 160 -1.93 -13.07 -26.87
N ILE A 161 -1.91 -14.39 -27.07
CA ILE A 161 -1.32 -15.34 -26.12
C ILE A 161 0.16 -15.02 -25.87
N SER A 162 0.92 -14.64 -26.91
CA SER A 162 2.33 -14.25 -26.79
C SER A 162 2.51 -13.01 -25.91
N LEU A 163 1.64 -12.01 -26.06
CA LEU A 163 1.71 -10.78 -25.27
C LEU A 163 1.29 -11.01 -23.81
N LEU A 164 0.31 -11.89 -23.58
CA LEU A 164 -0.02 -12.34 -22.23
C LEU A 164 1.15 -13.06 -21.58
N SER A 165 1.76 -14.02 -22.28
CA SER A 165 2.94 -14.73 -21.80
C SER A 165 4.08 -13.76 -21.44
N TYR A 166 4.30 -12.74 -22.27
CA TYR A 166 5.27 -11.67 -21.97
C TYR A 166 4.93 -10.89 -20.69
N HIS A 167 3.67 -10.50 -20.48
CA HIS A 167 3.29 -9.76 -19.27
C HIS A 167 3.35 -10.64 -18.01
N ILE A 168 3.04 -11.93 -18.12
CA ILE A 168 3.03 -12.89 -17.02
C ILE A 168 4.46 -13.32 -16.66
N ASN A 169 5.24 -13.79 -17.64
CA ASN A 169 6.57 -14.37 -17.44
C ASN A 169 7.70 -13.33 -17.53
N GLY A 170 7.49 -12.22 -18.24
CA GLY A 170 8.54 -11.23 -18.50
C GLY A 170 9.54 -11.68 -19.56
N ASN A 171 10.70 -11.02 -19.57
CA ASN A 171 11.89 -11.41 -20.32
C ASN A 171 13.16 -10.95 -19.58
N TYR A 172 14.34 -11.11 -20.20
CA TYR A 172 15.62 -10.72 -19.60
C TYR A 172 15.72 -9.25 -19.18
N LYS A 173 14.96 -8.35 -19.82
CA LYS A 173 15.00 -6.90 -19.60
C LYS A 173 13.84 -6.41 -18.75
N TYR A 174 12.67 -7.04 -18.83
CA TYR A 174 11.43 -6.59 -18.23
C TYR A 174 10.80 -7.69 -17.38
N LYS A 175 10.62 -7.41 -16.09
CA LYS A 175 10.00 -8.33 -15.13
C LYS A 175 8.54 -8.64 -15.47
N GLY A 176 8.16 -9.90 -15.33
CA GLY A 176 6.78 -10.39 -15.44
C GLY A 176 6.01 -10.32 -14.12
N LEU A 177 4.70 -10.58 -14.18
CA LEU A 177 3.85 -10.67 -12.98
C LEU A 177 4.30 -11.77 -11.99
N ILE A 178 4.94 -12.85 -12.49
CA ILE A 178 5.56 -13.89 -11.65
C ILE A 178 6.74 -13.32 -10.86
N ASP A 179 7.61 -12.54 -11.50
CA ASP A 179 8.77 -11.93 -10.83
C ASP A 179 8.36 -10.94 -9.74
N PHE A 180 7.24 -10.25 -9.95
CA PHE A 180 6.63 -9.39 -8.93
C PHE A 180 5.87 -10.16 -7.85
N ARG A 181 5.75 -11.49 -7.97
CA ARG A 181 4.99 -12.40 -7.10
C ARG A 181 3.52 -12.02 -6.98
N LEU A 182 2.93 -11.53 -8.08
CA LEU A 182 1.53 -11.09 -8.10
C LEU A 182 0.60 -12.17 -8.65
N VAL A 183 1.13 -13.15 -9.37
CA VAL A 183 0.39 -14.29 -9.89
C VAL A 183 1.12 -15.59 -9.59
N GLU A 184 0.34 -16.66 -9.52
CA GLU A 184 0.80 -18.04 -9.51
C GLU A 184 0.45 -18.69 -10.85
N THR A 185 1.26 -19.66 -11.28
CA THR A 185 1.04 -20.36 -12.54
C THR A 185 1.14 -21.86 -12.36
N LYS A 186 0.31 -22.60 -13.09
CA LYS A 186 0.41 -24.06 -13.26
C LYS A 186 0.30 -24.43 -14.72
N GLU A 187 0.88 -25.56 -15.11
CA GLU A 187 0.79 -26.08 -16.46
C GLU A 187 0.01 -27.41 -16.46
N GLU A 188 -1.04 -27.49 -17.28
CA GLU A 188 -1.84 -28.70 -17.46
C GLU A 188 -2.07 -28.93 -18.95
N SER A 189 -1.74 -30.13 -19.44
CA SER A 189 -1.92 -30.51 -20.85
C SER A 189 -1.35 -29.49 -21.85
N LYS A 190 -0.15 -28.94 -21.58
CA LYS A 190 0.54 -27.89 -22.36
C LYS A 190 -0.17 -26.52 -22.38
N ASN A 191 -1.16 -26.32 -21.53
CA ASN A 191 -1.81 -25.02 -21.33
C ASN A 191 -1.33 -24.42 -20.01
N LEU A 192 -0.92 -23.15 -20.07
CA LEU A 192 -0.57 -22.37 -18.88
C LEU A 192 -1.85 -21.78 -18.28
N TYR A 193 -2.02 -22.00 -16.99
CA TYR A 193 -3.06 -21.42 -16.17
C TYR A 193 -2.45 -20.46 -15.18
N VAL A 194 -3.14 -19.36 -14.93
CA VAL A 194 -2.68 -18.25 -14.10
C VAL A 194 -3.74 -17.91 -13.08
N LYS A 195 -3.33 -17.64 -11.84
CA LYS A 195 -4.19 -17.23 -10.75
C LYS A 195 -3.59 -16.02 -10.05
N LEU A 196 -4.43 -15.15 -9.50
CA LEU A 196 -3.99 -14.07 -8.63
C LEU A 196 -3.45 -14.63 -7.30
N SER A 197 -2.22 -14.26 -6.94
CA SER A 197 -1.64 -14.59 -5.62
C SER A 197 -2.28 -13.74 -4.51
N ASP A 198 -2.05 -14.11 -3.25
CA ASP A 198 -2.46 -13.30 -2.10
C ASP A 198 -1.85 -11.89 -2.12
N MET A 199 -0.57 -11.79 -2.51
CA MET A 199 0.09 -10.48 -2.66
C MET A 199 -0.54 -9.65 -3.79
N GLY A 200 -0.87 -10.28 -4.91
CA GLY A 200 -1.57 -9.64 -6.02
C GLY A 200 -2.94 -9.10 -5.58
N ARG A 201 -3.70 -9.89 -4.82
CA ARG A 201 -4.99 -9.50 -4.24
C ARG A 201 -4.85 -8.31 -3.29
N LEU A 202 -3.85 -8.35 -2.41
CA LEU A 202 -3.56 -7.25 -1.47
C LEU A 202 -3.19 -5.96 -2.22
N LEU A 203 -2.30 -6.04 -3.23
CA LEU A 203 -1.93 -4.87 -4.03
C LEU A 203 -3.13 -4.25 -4.74
N LEU A 204 -4.03 -5.06 -5.29
CA LEU A 204 -5.25 -4.58 -5.93
C LEU A 204 -6.16 -3.83 -4.94
N LYS A 205 -6.26 -4.27 -3.68
CA LYS A 205 -7.02 -3.53 -2.65
C LYS A 205 -6.45 -2.13 -2.39
N GLY A 206 -5.13 -1.98 -2.46
CA GLY A 206 -4.46 -0.68 -2.37
C GLY A 206 -4.40 0.09 -3.69
N TYR A 207 -4.91 -0.44 -4.80
CA TYR A 207 -4.86 0.24 -6.08
C TYR A 207 -6.14 1.05 -6.33
N ILE A 208 -6.04 2.38 -6.25
CA ILE A 208 -7.13 3.27 -6.66
C ILE A 208 -6.93 3.67 -8.12
N ASN A 209 -7.86 3.24 -8.97
CA ASN A 209 -7.82 3.59 -10.39
C ASN A 209 -8.16 5.08 -10.55
N ARG A 210 -7.17 5.91 -10.93
CA ARG A 210 -7.35 7.36 -11.13
C ARG A 210 -8.35 7.74 -12.23
N THR A 211 -8.86 6.77 -12.99
CA THR A 211 -9.82 6.99 -14.08
C THR A 211 -11.29 7.18 -13.65
N CYS A 212 -11.62 7.14 -12.35
CA CYS A 212 -13.01 7.34 -11.89
C CYS A 212 -13.34 8.74 -11.34
N GLU A 213 -12.38 9.65 -11.16
CA GLU A 213 -12.65 10.99 -10.61
C GLU A 213 -12.66 12.13 -11.64
N LEU A 214 -12.79 11.79 -12.93
CA LEU A 214 -13.12 12.75 -13.99
C LEU A 214 -14.43 12.36 -14.67
N LYS A 215 -15.51 12.26 -13.88
CA LYS A 215 -16.85 12.57 -14.39
C LYS A 215 -17.30 13.84 -13.68
N LYS A 216 -17.45 14.86 -14.51
CA LYS A 216 -17.85 16.26 -14.23
C LYS A 216 -18.82 16.42 -13.07
#